data_AF-A0A950JES4-F1
#
_entry.id   AF-A0A950JES4-F1
#
_cell.length_a   1.000
_cell.length_b   1.000
_cell.length_c   1.000
_cell.angle_alpha   90.00
_cell.angle_beta   90.00
_cell.angle_gamma   90.00
#
_symmetry.space_group_name_H-M   'P 1'
#
loop_
_entity.id
_entity.type
_entity.pdbx_description
1 polymer ?
#
loop_
_entity_poly.entity_id
_entity_poly.type
_entity_poly.pdbx_seq_one_letter_code
_entity_poly.pdbx_strand_id
1 'polypeptide(L)'
;ASMVGLDSEAPADEDTARRIAELFTAYLKRARDDVYALSTLPPGRFLMPGDLAGSPALTFAPIPLADDTTIASGSFAAMMARRYEAYKSAIVRPFFRDHFARLDRQIVLVDALSALNSGPAALKDLENALTEVMRAFRAGRSSYFASIFRPRIDRILFAATKADHLHHKSHDRLEAILRALTAKAIARAEGVGAEIDVIALAAIRATREAEIRTGAETLDAIIGVPEKGETIGGQTFDGVAEAAVFPGELPADPNTIFEGDAIALPEADNDWRFVRFRPPLTRAGEPAPQIRLDRALQFLIGDRLA
;
A
#
# COMPACT_ATOMS: atom_id res chain seq x y z
N ALA A 1 5.86 -4.88 25.21
CA ALA A 1 4.94 -4.59 26.33
C ALA A 1 3.84 -5.64 26.25
N SER A 2 3.74 -6.50 27.25
CA SER A 2 2.96 -7.74 27.14
C SER A 2 1.56 -7.59 27.72
N MET A 3 0.57 -8.19 27.05
CA MET A 3 -0.79 -8.43 27.58
C MET A 3 -0.82 -9.66 28.51
N VAL A 4 0.32 -10.01 29.10
CA VAL A 4 0.48 -11.21 29.94
C VAL A 4 -0.25 -11.00 31.25
N GLY A 5 -1.09 -11.97 31.63
CA GLY A 5 -1.89 -11.93 32.86
C GLY A 5 -3.24 -11.22 32.73
N LEU A 6 -3.67 -10.89 31.50
CA LEU A 6 -5.04 -10.42 31.28
C LEU A 6 -6.02 -11.59 31.45
N ASP A 7 -6.89 -11.48 32.46
CA ASP A 7 -8.01 -12.39 32.64
C ASP A 7 -9.17 -11.93 31.75
N SER A 8 -9.48 -12.73 30.72
CA SER A 8 -10.56 -12.45 29.77
C SER A 8 -11.96 -12.65 30.37
N GLU A 9 -12.06 -13.45 31.43
CA GLU A 9 -13.32 -13.78 32.12
C GLU A 9 -13.62 -12.81 33.27
N ALA A 10 -12.64 -12.03 33.72
CA ALA A 10 -12.81 -10.99 34.72
C ALA A 10 -13.93 -10.00 34.35
N PRO A 11 -14.56 -9.36 35.35
CA PRO A 11 -15.55 -8.32 35.09
C PRO A 11 -15.02 -7.21 34.18
N ALA A 12 -15.90 -6.67 33.33
CA ALA A 12 -15.54 -5.57 32.44
C ALA A 12 -14.98 -4.35 33.22
N ASP A 13 -13.80 -3.89 32.82
CA ASP A 13 -13.09 -2.78 33.45
C ASP A 13 -12.60 -1.74 32.43
N GLU A 14 -13.05 -0.50 32.61
CA GLU A 14 -12.82 0.61 31.67
C GLU A 14 -11.36 1.03 31.58
N ASP A 15 -10.66 1.06 32.71
CA ASP A 15 -9.25 1.49 32.78
C ASP A 15 -8.34 0.43 32.13
N THR A 16 -8.60 -0.85 32.39
CA THR A 16 -7.92 -1.96 31.72
C THR A 16 -8.16 -1.90 30.22
N ALA A 17 -9.41 -1.66 29.77
CA ALA A 17 -9.75 -1.55 28.35
C ALA A 17 -9.00 -0.43 27.62
N ARG A 18 -8.89 0.74 28.25
CA ARG A 18 -8.11 1.87 27.70
C ARG A 18 -6.63 1.52 27.58
N ARG A 19 -6.06 0.95 28.66
CA ARG A 19 -4.65 0.57 28.71
C ARG A 19 -4.30 -0.47 27.63
N ILE A 20 -5.13 -1.50 27.43
CA ILE A 20 -4.86 -2.51 26.39
C ILE A 20 -4.98 -1.92 24.98
N ALA A 21 -5.91 -0.99 24.75
CA ALA A 21 -6.09 -0.35 23.45
C ALA A 21 -4.89 0.54 23.11
N GLU A 22 -4.34 1.27 24.09
CA GLU A 22 -3.11 2.03 23.95
C GLU A 22 -1.91 1.13 23.64
N LEU A 23 -1.77 0.01 24.35
CA LEU A 23 -0.71 -0.98 24.11
C LEU A 23 -0.83 -1.60 22.71
N PHE A 24 -2.04 -1.95 22.30
CA PHE A 24 -2.30 -2.49 20.96
C PHE A 24 -2.03 -1.46 19.88
N THR A 25 -2.45 -0.20 20.07
CA THR A 25 -2.14 0.91 19.16
C THR A 25 -0.63 1.12 19.04
N ALA A 26 0.10 1.09 20.16
CA ALA A 26 1.54 1.21 20.17
C ALA A 26 2.23 0.04 19.45
N TYR A 27 1.70 -1.18 19.62
CA TYR A 27 2.15 -2.35 18.86
C TYR A 27 1.93 -2.16 17.36
N LEU A 28 0.73 -1.75 16.92
CA LEU A 28 0.46 -1.49 15.50
C LEU A 28 1.38 -0.42 14.93
N LYS A 29 1.64 0.67 15.66
CA LYS A 29 2.58 1.73 15.23
C LYS A 29 3.98 1.19 15.03
N ARG A 30 4.48 0.41 16.00
CA ARG A 30 5.80 -0.23 15.89
C ARG A 30 5.87 -1.22 14.73
N ALA A 31 4.84 -2.04 14.54
CA ALA A 31 4.79 -3.00 13.45
C ALA A 31 4.73 -2.32 12.07
N ARG A 32 4.15 -1.12 11.98
CA ARG A 32 4.16 -0.30 10.76
C ARG A 32 5.54 0.32 10.49
N ASP A 33 6.23 0.73 11.54
CA ASP A 33 7.51 1.44 11.44
C ASP A 33 8.71 0.47 11.29
N ASP A 34 8.51 -0.85 11.39
CA ASP A 34 9.53 -1.89 11.19
C ASP A 34 9.77 -2.18 9.69
N VAL A 35 11.00 -2.59 9.35
CA VAL A 35 11.53 -2.73 7.98
C VAL A 35 10.75 -3.77 7.16
N TYR A 36 10.08 -4.72 7.83
CA TYR A 36 9.20 -5.73 7.23
C TYR A 36 7.73 -5.35 7.29
N ALA A 37 7.41 -4.05 7.19
CA ALA A 37 6.09 -3.45 7.30
C ALA A 37 4.98 -4.42 6.86
N LEU A 38 4.31 -5.03 7.82
CA LEU A 38 3.15 -5.89 7.55
C LEU A 38 2.11 -5.01 6.84
N SER A 39 1.86 -5.25 5.56
CA SER A 39 0.95 -4.46 4.73
C SER A 39 -0.49 -4.52 5.24
N THR A 40 -0.80 -5.48 6.10
CA THR A 40 -2.11 -5.64 6.74
C THR A 40 -2.00 -5.49 8.25
N LEU A 41 -2.18 -4.26 8.75
CA LEU A 41 -2.31 -3.95 10.18
C LEU A 41 -3.73 -3.46 10.52
N PRO A 42 -4.73 -4.37 10.52
CA PRO A 42 -6.05 -4.02 11.02
C PRO A 42 -6.04 -3.87 12.55
N PRO A 43 -6.90 -2.98 13.11
CA PRO A 43 -7.82 -2.07 12.44
C PRO A 43 -7.12 -0.75 12.04
N GLY A 44 -7.16 -0.39 10.75
CA GLY A 44 -6.39 0.77 10.24
C GLY A 44 -6.70 2.13 10.88
N ARG A 45 -7.89 2.31 11.49
CA ARG A 45 -8.24 3.57 12.19
C ARG A 45 -7.49 3.74 13.53
N PHE A 46 -6.87 2.69 14.06
CA PHE A 46 -5.95 2.83 15.20
C PHE A 46 -4.64 3.53 14.79
N LEU A 47 -4.21 3.34 13.54
CA LEU A 47 -3.03 3.99 12.97
C LEU A 47 -3.34 5.36 12.38
N MET A 48 -4.57 5.55 11.88
CA MET A 48 -5.06 6.79 11.28
C MET A 48 -6.44 7.14 11.86
N PRO A 49 -6.51 7.68 13.09
CA PRO A 49 -7.78 7.90 13.78
C PRO A 49 -8.61 9.05 13.19
N GLY A 50 -7.98 10.06 12.57
CA GLY A 50 -8.70 11.25 12.10
C GLY A 50 -9.54 11.87 13.22
N ASP A 51 -10.80 12.18 12.94
CA ASP A 51 -11.77 12.75 13.90
C ASP A 51 -12.21 11.78 15.01
N LEU A 52 -11.80 10.50 14.94
CA LEU A 52 -12.16 9.46 15.92
C LEU A 52 -11.15 9.36 17.07
N ALA A 53 -10.12 10.20 17.09
CA ALA A 53 -9.12 10.20 18.16
C ALA A 53 -9.79 10.41 19.53
N GLY A 54 -9.54 9.49 20.47
CA GLY A 54 -10.16 9.50 21.80
C GLY A 54 -11.60 8.97 21.85
N SER A 55 -12.16 8.52 20.74
CA SER A 55 -13.49 7.89 20.73
C SER A 55 -13.48 6.55 21.48
N PRO A 56 -14.53 6.24 22.28
CA PRO A 56 -14.72 4.91 22.86
C PRO A 56 -14.73 3.79 21.80
N ALA A 57 -15.05 4.09 20.54
CA ALA A 57 -15.00 3.13 19.45
C ALA A 57 -13.58 2.65 19.10
N LEU A 58 -12.52 3.31 19.57
CA LEU A 58 -11.11 2.92 19.40
C LEU A 58 -10.47 2.42 20.71
N THR A 59 -11.26 2.01 21.69
CA THR A 59 -10.79 1.54 23.00
C THR A 59 -10.94 0.03 23.15
N PHE A 60 -10.50 -0.74 22.15
CA PHE A 60 -10.51 -2.20 22.18
C PHE A 60 -9.18 -2.78 21.68
N ALA A 61 -8.92 -4.04 22.01
CA ALA A 61 -7.78 -4.80 21.49
C ALA A 61 -8.20 -6.27 21.25
N PRO A 62 -7.49 -7.02 20.40
CA PRO A 62 -7.75 -8.45 20.24
C PRO A 62 -7.45 -9.19 21.54
N ILE A 63 -8.39 -10.04 21.96
CA ILE A 63 -8.24 -10.92 23.12
C ILE A 63 -8.05 -12.34 22.58
N PRO A 64 -6.93 -13.03 22.90
CA PRO A 64 -6.75 -14.42 22.52
C PRO A 64 -7.72 -15.27 23.35
N LEU A 65 -8.64 -15.96 22.66
CA LEU A 65 -9.56 -16.92 23.25
C LEU A 65 -9.34 -18.26 22.53
N ALA A 66 -9.56 -19.38 23.22
CA ALA A 66 -9.64 -20.67 22.54
C ALA A 66 -10.91 -20.71 21.69
N ASP A 67 -10.89 -21.40 20.56
CA ASP A 67 -11.96 -21.39 19.55
C ASP A 67 -13.34 -21.82 20.12
N ASP A 68 -13.36 -22.61 21.19
CA ASP A 68 -14.54 -23.14 21.88
C ASP A 68 -14.93 -22.35 23.15
N THR A 69 -14.27 -21.23 23.43
CA THR A 69 -14.52 -20.43 24.63
C THR A 69 -15.89 -19.74 24.54
N THR A 70 -16.78 -20.06 25.49
CA THR A 70 -18.05 -19.33 25.63
C THR A 70 -17.81 -18.01 26.35
N ILE A 71 -18.07 -16.89 25.68
CA ILE A 71 -17.88 -15.56 26.26
C ILE A 71 -19.00 -15.27 27.28
N ALA A 72 -18.66 -15.25 28.57
CA ALA A 72 -19.59 -14.90 29.63
C ALA A 72 -20.08 -13.45 29.50
N SER A 73 -21.39 -13.22 29.71
CA SER A 73 -21.94 -11.86 29.73
C SER A 73 -21.31 -11.04 30.86
N GLY A 74 -20.99 -9.77 30.59
CA GLY A 74 -20.35 -8.88 31.56
C GLY A 74 -18.85 -9.07 31.75
N SER A 75 -18.25 -10.09 31.11
CA SER A 75 -16.80 -10.30 31.10
C SER A 75 -16.08 -9.22 30.29
N PHE A 76 -14.78 -9.12 30.52
CA PHE A 76 -13.88 -8.26 29.76
C PHE A 76 -13.85 -8.64 28.27
N ALA A 77 -13.85 -9.94 27.95
CA ALA A 77 -13.99 -10.43 26.57
C ALA A 77 -15.31 -9.97 25.92
N ALA A 78 -16.44 -10.03 26.64
CA ALA A 78 -17.73 -9.53 26.14
C ALA A 78 -17.70 -8.02 25.85
N MET A 79 -17.00 -7.24 26.68
CA MET A 79 -16.80 -5.81 26.43
C MET A 79 -15.98 -5.56 25.17
N MET A 80 -14.88 -6.28 24.95
CA MET A 80 -14.06 -6.15 23.74
C MET A 80 -14.84 -6.51 22.47
N ALA A 81 -15.59 -7.62 22.50
CA ALA A 81 -16.46 -8.01 21.40
C ALA A 81 -17.51 -6.94 21.08
N ARG A 82 -18.19 -6.40 22.11
CA ARG A 82 -19.17 -5.31 21.94
C ARG A 82 -18.55 -4.06 21.33
N ARG A 83 -17.35 -3.65 21.79
CA ARG A 83 -16.63 -2.48 21.24
C ARG A 83 -16.21 -2.70 19.79
N TYR A 84 -15.79 -3.91 19.43
CA TYR A 84 -15.51 -4.27 18.05
C TYR A 84 -16.76 -4.20 17.16
N GLU A 85 -17.91 -4.68 17.64
CA GLU A 85 -19.20 -4.52 16.92
C GLU A 85 -19.62 -3.04 16.79
N ALA A 86 -19.39 -2.23 17.84
CA ALA A 86 -19.61 -0.79 17.79
C ALA A 86 -18.71 -0.12 16.75
N TYR A 87 -17.42 -0.48 16.70
CA TYR A 87 -16.48 -0.03 15.67
C TYR A 87 -16.98 -0.40 14.26
N LYS A 88 -17.41 -1.65 14.05
CA LYS A 88 -17.95 -2.08 12.75
C LYS A 88 -19.20 -1.30 12.37
N SER A 89 -20.13 -1.10 13.28
CA SER A 89 -21.42 -0.46 13.01
C SER A 89 -21.34 1.06 12.87
N ALA A 90 -20.47 1.73 13.64
CA ALA A 90 -20.36 3.18 13.66
C ALA A 90 -19.27 3.73 12.72
N ILE A 91 -18.26 2.93 12.36
CA ILE A 91 -17.12 3.39 11.56
C ILE A 91 -17.04 2.64 10.23
N VAL A 92 -16.99 1.30 10.27
CA VAL A 92 -16.77 0.50 9.05
C VAL A 92 -17.97 0.54 8.12
N ARG A 93 -19.17 0.17 8.59
CA ARG A 93 -20.39 0.12 7.76
C ARG A 93 -20.76 1.50 7.17
N PRO A 94 -20.71 2.62 7.93
CA PRO A 94 -21.00 3.95 7.38
C PRO A 94 -19.99 4.36 6.32
N PHE A 95 -18.70 4.06 6.49
CA PHE A 95 -17.70 4.33 5.44
C PHE A 95 -18.07 3.68 4.10
N PHE A 96 -18.45 2.39 4.12
CA PHE A 96 -18.84 1.68 2.90
C PHE A 96 -20.14 2.22 2.29
N ARG A 97 -21.13 2.51 3.13
CA ARG A 97 -22.44 3.00 2.67
C ARG A 97 -22.38 4.44 2.15
N ASP A 98 -21.73 5.35 2.88
CA ASP A 98 -21.84 6.79 2.65
C ASP A 98 -20.76 7.33 1.71
N HIS A 99 -19.59 6.66 1.67
CA HIS A 99 -18.48 7.07 0.81
C HIS A 99 -18.24 6.07 -0.32
N PHE A 100 -18.00 4.79 0.02
CA PHE A 100 -17.55 3.81 -0.96
C PHE A 100 -18.61 3.50 -2.03
N ALA A 101 -19.89 3.39 -1.65
CA ALA A 101 -20.99 3.18 -2.59
C ALA A 101 -21.19 4.34 -3.59
N ARG A 102 -20.57 5.50 -3.34
CA ARG A 102 -20.67 6.68 -4.21
C ARG A 102 -19.53 6.80 -5.22
N LEU A 103 -18.51 5.95 -5.14
CA LEU A 103 -17.37 5.98 -6.03
C LEU A 103 -17.79 5.49 -7.43
N ASP A 104 -17.45 6.28 -8.44
CA ASP A 104 -17.61 5.90 -9.85
C ASP A 104 -16.29 5.38 -10.44
N ARG A 105 -15.16 5.92 -9.98
CA ARG A 105 -13.82 5.62 -10.49
C ARG A 105 -12.88 5.43 -9.32
N GLN A 106 -11.91 4.54 -9.47
CA GLN A 106 -10.91 4.31 -8.44
C GLN A 106 -9.51 4.25 -9.06
N ILE A 107 -8.55 4.87 -8.40
CA ILE A 107 -7.12 4.63 -8.62
C ILE A 107 -6.51 4.02 -7.36
N VAL A 108 -5.73 2.95 -7.52
CA VAL A 108 -4.97 2.30 -6.46
C VAL A 108 -3.50 2.56 -6.72
N LEU A 109 -2.88 3.39 -5.87
CA LEU A 109 -1.47 3.74 -5.97
C LEU A 109 -0.62 2.65 -5.30
N VAL A 110 0.39 2.15 -6.02
CA VAL A 110 1.25 1.05 -5.58
C VAL A 110 2.71 1.46 -5.68
N ASP A 111 3.45 1.33 -4.59
CA ASP A 111 4.89 1.55 -4.55
C ASP A 111 5.63 0.21 -4.75
N ALA A 112 5.62 -0.28 -5.99
CA ALA A 112 6.22 -1.57 -6.34
C ALA A 112 7.76 -1.53 -6.25
N LEU A 113 8.40 -0.38 -6.49
CA LEU A 113 9.85 -0.23 -6.41
C LEU A 113 10.37 -0.43 -4.99
N SER A 114 9.69 0.16 -4.00
CA SER A 114 10.07 -0.06 -2.59
C SER A 114 9.91 -1.52 -2.19
N ALA A 115 8.84 -2.19 -2.63
CA ALA A 115 8.65 -3.62 -2.36
C ALA A 115 9.75 -4.49 -3.02
N LEU A 116 10.14 -4.19 -4.26
CA LEU A 116 11.24 -4.87 -4.96
C LEU A 116 12.59 -4.66 -4.25
N ASN A 117 12.87 -3.47 -3.72
CA ASN A 117 14.06 -3.21 -2.91
C ASN A 117 14.08 -4.00 -1.59
N SER A 118 12.92 -4.25 -1.00
CA SER A 118 12.77 -4.94 0.29
C SER A 118 12.73 -6.48 0.16
N GLY A 119 12.70 -7.01 -1.05
CA GLY A 119 12.82 -8.43 -1.33
C GLY A 119 11.50 -9.22 -1.42
N PRO A 120 11.57 -10.56 -1.58
CA PRO A 120 10.41 -11.40 -1.91
C PRO A 120 9.31 -11.36 -0.85
N ALA A 121 9.67 -11.23 0.42
CA ALA A 121 8.71 -11.18 1.52
C ALA A 121 7.80 -9.94 1.41
N ALA A 122 8.38 -8.77 1.14
CA ALA A 122 7.63 -7.53 0.96
C ALA A 122 6.75 -7.58 -0.31
N LEU A 123 7.25 -8.20 -1.37
CA LEU A 123 6.51 -8.37 -2.62
C LEU A 123 5.28 -9.28 -2.46
N LYS A 124 5.44 -10.42 -1.76
CA LYS A 124 4.35 -11.33 -1.44
C LYS A 124 3.31 -10.69 -0.52
N ASP A 125 3.76 -9.90 0.43
CA ASP A 125 2.89 -9.16 1.34
C ASP A 125 2.08 -8.08 0.59
N LEU A 126 2.72 -7.36 -0.36
CA LEU A 126 2.04 -6.44 -1.27
C LEU A 126 0.97 -7.15 -2.13
N GLU A 127 1.28 -8.32 -2.70
CA GLU A 127 0.32 -9.14 -3.47
C GLU A 127 -0.92 -9.51 -2.63
N ASN A 128 -0.70 -9.92 -1.37
CA ASN A 128 -1.76 -10.23 -0.43
C ASN A 128 -2.60 -9.00 -0.08
N ALA A 129 -1.96 -7.87 0.21
CA ALA A 129 -2.64 -6.63 0.55
C ALA A 129 -3.52 -6.13 -0.61
N LEU A 130 -3.01 -6.17 -1.85
CA LEU A 130 -3.79 -5.82 -3.04
C LEU A 130 -5.00 -6.75 -3.22
N THR A 131 -4.83 -8.05 -2.95
CA THR A 131 -5.94 -9.01 -2.97
C THR A 131 -7.01 -8.71 -1.91
N GLU A 132 -6.62 -8.38 -0.67
CA GLU A 132 -7.55 -8.03 0.41
C GLU A 132 -8.26 -6.70 0.13
N VAL A 133 -7.55 -5.70 -0.37
CA VAL A 133 -8.14 -4.42 -0.82
C VAL A 133 -9.23 -4.69 -1.86
N MET A 134 -9.00 -5.61 -2.81
CA MET A 134 -10.01 -5.99 -3.80
C MET A 134 -11.24 -6.70 -3.22
N ARG A 135 -11.13 -7.39 -2.07
CA ARG A 135 -12.31 -7.96 -1.40
C ARG A 135 -13.26 -6.89 -0.89
N ALA A 136 -12.74 -5.73 -0.47
CA ALA A 136 -13.56 -4.61 -0.02
C ALA A 136 -14.49 -4.08 -1.13
N PHE A 137 -14.07 -4.12 -2.39
CA PHE A 137 -14.91 -3.74 -3.55
C PHE A 137 -16.11 -4.68 -3.76
N ARG A 138 -16.02 -5.91 -3.24
CA ARG A 138 -17.05 -6.94 -3.39
C ARG A 138 -18.08 -6.94 -2.26
N ALA A 139 -17.79 -6.34 -1.11
CA ALA A 139 -18.65 -6.36 0.08
C ALA A 139 -20.05 -5.75 -0.17
N GLY A 140 -20.27 -5.06 -1.30
CA GLY A 140 -21.59 -4.63 -1.76
C GLY A 140 -22.44 -5.70 -2.48
N ARG A 141 -21.92 -6.88 -2.82
CA ARG A 141 -22.68 -7.94 -3.54
C ARG A 141 -23.22 -9.08 -2.66
N SER A 142 -22.60 -9.40 -1.53
CA SER A 142 -22.87 -10.65 -0.79
C SER A 142 -23.71 -10.50 0.48
N SER A 143 -24.18 -9.30 0.83
CA SER A 143 -25.21 -9.18 1.85
C SER A 143 -26.56 -9.40 1.16
N TYR A 144 -27.34 -10.37 1.64
CA TYR A 144 -28.69 -10.70 1.15
C TYR A 144 -29.67 -9.51 1.09
N PHE A 145 -29.28 -8.33 1.62
CA PHE A 145 -30.03 -7.07 1.59
C PHE A 145 -29.43 -5.97 0.68
N ALA A 146 -28.36 -6.25 -0.08
CA ALA A 146 -27.67 -5.25 -0.91
C ALA A 146 -28.18 -5.15 -2.37
N SER A 147 -29.29 -5.83 -2.71
CA SER A 147 -29.82 -5.87 -4.08
C SER A 147 -30.32 -4.52 -4.63
N ILE A 148 -30.37 -3.46 -3.82
CA ILE A 148 -30.85 -2.13 -4.23
C ILE A 148 -29.70 -1.17 -4.56
N PHE A 149 -28.44 -1.47 -4.21
CA PHE A 149 -27.29 -0.61 -4.50
C PHE A 149 -26.18 -1.39 -5.23
N ARG A 150 -26.15 -1.27 -6.57
CA ARG A 150 -25.02 -1.70 -7.41
C ARG A 150 -23.76 -0.90 -7.03
N PRO A 151 -22.59 -1.54 -6.82
CA PRO A 151 -21.31 -0.84 -6.84
C PRO A 151 -21.18 -0.11 -8.19
N ARG A 152 -20.98 1.21 -8.16
CA ARG A 152 -20.89 2.08 -9.36
C ARG A 152 -19.50 2.16 -9.97
N ILE A 153 -18.50 1.53 -9.36
CA ILE A 153 -17.14 1.60 -9.86
C ILE A 153 -17.04 0.77 -11.13
N ASP A 154 -17.02 1.45 -12.27
CA ASP A 154 -16.94 0.88 -13.60
C ASP A 154 -15.52 0.93 -14.16
N ARG A 155 -14.62 1.76 -13.59
CA ARG A 155 -13.19 1.79 -13.92
C ARG A 155 -12.30 1.78 -12.69
N ILE A 156 -11.30 0.90 -12.71
CA ILE A 156 -10.27 0.77 -11.67
C ILE A 156 -8.89 0.83 -12.31
N LEU A 157 -8.06 1.77 -11.87
CA LEU A 157 -6.69 1.94 -12.34
C LEU A 157 -5.70 1.49 -11.25
N PHE A 158 -4.88 0.50 -11.53
CA PHE A 158 -3.70 0.21 -10.70
C PHE A 158 -2.52 1.01 -11.24
N ALA A 159 -1.88 1.79 -10.37
CA ALA A 159 -0.81 2.70 -10.78
C ALA A 159 0.47 2.42 -9.98
N ALA A 160 1.51 1.93 -10.65
CA ALA A 160 2.86 1.85 -10.10
C ALA A 160 3.41 3.28 -10.01
N THR A 161 3.55 3.77 -8.79
CA THR A 161 4.03 5.13 -8.50
C THR A 161 5.55 5.23 -8.59
N LYS A 162 6.06 6.47 -8.68
CA LYS A 162 7.49 6.79 -8.71
C LYS A 162 8.22 6.18 -9.90
N ALA A 163 7.54 6.06 -11.05
CA ALA A 163 8.15 5.54 -12.27
C ALA A 163 9.36 6.38 -12.76
N ASP A 164 9.50 7.62 -12.31
CA ASP A 164 10.67 8.46 -12.56
C ASP A 164 11.94 7.94 -11.87
N HIS A 165 11.83 7.03 -10.89
CA HIS A 165 12.99 6.32 -10.33
C HIS A 165 13.54 5.25 -11.27
N LEU A 166 13.02 5.17 -12.51
CA LEU A 166 13.49 4.31 -13.58
C LEU A 166 13.64 5.10 -14.87
N HIS A 167 14.56 4.63 -15.72
CA HIS A 167 14.61 5.06 -17.11
C HIS A 167 13.34 4.61 -17.86
N HIS A 168 12.90 5.37 -18.87
CA HIS A 168 11.63 5.13 -19.56
C HIS A 168 11.51 3.72 -20.18
N LYS A 169 12.64 3.14 -20.59
CA LYS A 169 12.71 1.78 -21.15
C LYS A 169 12.27 0.70 -20.16
N SER A 170 12.27 0.98 -18.86
CA SER A 170 11.85 0.04 -17.82
C SER A 170 10.40 0.26 -17.35
N HIS A 171 9.70 1.31 -17.82
CA HIS A 171 8.32 1.58 -17.39
C HIS A 171 7.36 0.47 -17.78
N ASP A 172 7.53 -0.11 -18.96
CA ASP A 172 6.68 -1.20 -19.43
C ASP A 172 6.95 -2.50 -18.65
N ARG A 173 8.20 -2.72 -18.22
CA ARG A 173 8.56 -3.82 -17.30
C ARG A 173 7.91 -3.61 -15.92
N LEU A 174 7.90 -2.38 -15.41
CA LEU A 174 7.23 -2.05 -14.15
C LEU A 174 5.70 -2.25 -14.25
N GLU A 175 5.09 -1.89 -15.38
CA GLU A 175 3.68 -2.18 -15.66
C GLU A 175 3.40 -3.69 -15.67
N ALA A 176 4.26 -4.47 -16.33
CA ALA A 176 4.14 -5.93 -16.39
C ALA A 176 4.26 -6.58 -15.00
N ILE A 177 5.21 -6.12 -14.19
CA ILE A 177 5.39 -6.56 -12.80
C ILE A 177 4.14 -6.25 -11.97
N LEU A 178 3.63 -5.01 -12.03
CA LEU A 178 2.42 -4.65 -11.28
C LEU A 178 1.21 -5.45 -11.76
N ARG A 179 1.10 -5.72 -13.07
CA ARG A 179 0.03 -6.55 -13.63
C ARG A 179 0.10 -7.99 -13.11
N ALA A 180 1.30 -8.56 -12.98
CA ALA A 180 1.49 -9.88 -12.38
C ALA A 180 1.10 -9.89 -10.89
N LEU A 181 1.55 -8.90 -10.10
CA LEU A 181 1.18 -8.73 -8.68
C LEU A 181 -0.34 -8.59 -8.47
N THR A 182 -1.01 -7.92 -9.39
CA THR A 182 -2.45 -7.64 -9.30
C THR A 182 -3.30 -8.67 -10.02
N ALA A 183 -2.74 -9.69 -10.69
CA ALA A 183 -3.49 -10.61 -11.53
C ALA A 183 -4.68 -11.28 -10.82
N LYS A 184 -4.47 -11.74 -9.57
CA LYS A 184 -5.53 -12.32 -8.72
C LYS A 184 -6.62 -11.31 -8.32
N ALA A 185 -6.23 -10.04 -8.20
CA ALA A 185 -7.10 -8.92 -7.87
C ALA A 185 -7.93 -8.49 -9.10
N ILE A 186 -7.28 -8.37 -10.27
CA ILE A 186 -7.87 -8.05 -11.58
C ILE A 186 -8.92 -9.09 -11.97
N ALA A 187 -8.56 -10.38 -11.98
CA ALA A 187 -9.46 -11.46 -12.37
C ALA A 187 -10.76 -11.50 -11.53
N ARG A 188 -10.68 -11.08 -10.26
CA ARG A 188 -11.86 -10.97 -9.39
C ARG A 188 -12.74 -9.77 -9.71
N ALA A 189 -12.16 -8.67 -10.17
CA ALA A 189 -12.86 -7.42 -10.45
C ALA A 189 -13.45 -7.37 -11.86
N GLU A 190 -12.81 -7.99 -12.85
CA GLU A 190 -13.42 -8.17 -14.18
C GLU A 190 -14.72 -8.98 -14.10
N GLY A 191 -14.77 -9.99 -13.21
CA GLY A 191 -16.00 -10.76 -12.93
C GLY A 191 -17.16 -9.93 -12.36
N VAL A 192 -16.94 -8.66 -11.99
CA VAL A 192 -17.99 -7.73 -11.57
C VAL A 192 -18.32 -6.64 -12.61
N GLY A 193 -17.65 -6.66 -13.77
CA GLY A 193 -17.92 -5.75 -14.90
C GLY A 193 -17.19 -4.41 -14.84
N ALA A 194 -16.15 -4.27 -14.00
CA ALA A 194 -15.29 -3.10 -14.01
C ALA A 194 -14.21 -3.24 -15.10
N GLU A 195 -13.98 -2.18 -15.86
CA GLU A 195 -12.82 -2.04 -16.74
C GLU A 195 -11.58 -1.74 -15.89
N ILE A 196 -10.48 -2.42 -16.18
CA ILE A 196 -9.26 -2.33 -15.38
C ILE A 196 -8.07 -2.04 -16.27
N ASP A 197 -7.27 -1.05 -15.89
CA ASP A 197 -5.96 -0.80 -16.49
C ASP A 197 -4.86 -0.76 -15.42
N VAL A 198 -3.63 -1.01 -15.87
CA VAL A 198 -2.42 -1.00 -15.06
C VAL A 198 -1.41 -0.09 -15.75
N ILE A 199 -0.93 0.92 -15.04
CA ILE A 199 0.04 1.89 -15.56
C ILE A 199 1.20 2.13 -14.61
N ALA A 200 2.34 2.54 -15.14
CA ALA A 200 3.43 3.15 -14.39
C ALA A 200 3.31 4.66 -14.53
N LEU A 201 3.40 5.41 -13.43
CA LEU A 201 3.29 6.86 -13.42
C LEU A 201 4.21 7.51 -12.40
N ALA A 202 4.49 8.79 -12.61
CA ALA A 202 5.09 9.66 -11.61
C ALA A 202 4.24 10.93 -11.50
N ALA A 203 3.65 11.14 -10.31
CA ALA A 203 2.81 12.31 -10.07
C ALA A 203 3.64 13.61 -10.07
N ILE A 204 4.85 13.50 -9.53
CA ILE A 204 5.88 14.53 -9.54
C ILE A 204 7.16 13.82 -9.95
N ARG A 205 7.71 14.19 -11.10
CA ARG A 205 8.95 13.65 -11.64
C ARG A 205 10.14 14.37 -11.00
N ALA A 206 10.86 13.69 -10.12
CA ALA A 206 12.04 14.21 -9.44
C ALA A 206 13.35 14.02 -10.23
N THR A 207 13.32 13.23 -11.29
CA THR A 207 14.51 12.84 -12.05
C THR A 207 14.41 13.20 -13.53
N ARG A 208 15.55 13.22 -14.21
CA ARG A 208 15.66 13.34 -15.67
C ARG A 208 16.44 12.17 -16.24
N GLU A 209 16.12 11.78 -17.47
CA GLU A 209 16.80 10.67 -18.14
C GLU A 209 18.22 11.04 -18.54
N ALA A 210 19.11 10.06 -18.49
CA ALA A 210 20.48 10.17 -18.94
C ALA A 210 21.01 8.83 -19.44
N GLU A 211 22.05 8.89 -20.26
CA GLU A 211 22.81 7.71 -20.67
C GLU A 211 24.23 7.88 -20.16
N ILE A 212 24.73 6.87 -19.43
CA ILE A 212 26.11 6.83 -18.94
C ILE A 212 26.88 5.85 -19.81
N ARG A 213 27.98 6.28 -20.42
CA ARG A 213 28.89 5.38 -21.14
C ARG A 213 29.93 4.83 -20.18
N THR A 214 29.94 3.52 -20.01
CA THR A 214 30.93 2.80 -19.19
C THR A 214 31.67 1.82 -20.10
N GLY A 215 32.85 2.21 -20.59
CA GLY A 215 33.59 1.41 -21.57
C GLY A 215 32.86 1.33 -22.91
N ALA A 216 32.48 0.12 -23.32
CA ALA A 216 31.71 -0.13 -24.54
C ALA A 216 30.18 -0.14 -24.32
N GLU A 217 29.74 -0.13 -23.07
CA GLU A 217 28.33 -0.23 -22.70
C GLU A 217 27.72 1.15 -22.44
N THR A 218 26.43 1.28 -22.78
CA THR A 218 25.62 2.47 -22.46
C THR A 218 24.56 2.04 -21.46
N LEU A 219 24.61 2.64 -20.28
CA LEU A 219 23.69 2.36 -19.18
C LEU A 219 22.58 3.42 -19.15
N ASP A 220 21.35 2.94 -19.07
CA ASP A 220 20.14 3.74 -18.96
C ASP A 220 20.01 4.29 -17.53
N ALA A 221 20.45 5.52 -17.31
CA ALA A 221 20.53 6.15 -16.01
C ALA A 221 19.46 7.23 -15.82
N ILE A 222 19.29 7.62 -14.57
CA ILE A 222 18.47 8.76 -14.17
C ILE A 222 19.32 9.73 -13.36
N ILE A 223 19.02 11.01 -13.47
CA ILE A 223 19.72 12.05 -12.73
C ILE A 223 18.71 12.77 -11.83
N GLY A 224 19.08 12.95 -10.57
CA GLY A 224 18.31 13.73 -9.59
C GLY A 224 19.15 13.98 -8.34
N VAL A 225 18.54 14.51 -7.28
CA VAL A 225 19.20 14.69 -5.97
C VAL A 225 18.72 13.58 -5.04
N PRO A 226 19.50 12.52 -4.77
CA PRO A 226 19.09 11.46 -3.85
C PRO A 226 18.86 12.02 -2.44
N GLU A 227 17.95 11.41 -1.67
CA GLU A 227 17.71 11.82 -0.28
C GLU A 227 18.95 11.59 0.61
N LYS A 228 19.09 12.39 1.67
CA LYS A 228 20.23 12.26 2.59
C LYS A 228 20.20 10.89 3.26
N GLY A 229 21.31 10.17 3.20
CA GLY A 229 21.46 8.84 3.80
C GLY A 229 21.13 7.67 2.88
N GLU A 230 20.60 7.92 1.68
CA GLU A 230 20.50 6.90 0.64
C GLU A 230 21.90 6.41 0.24
N THR A 231 22.01 5.15 -0.16
CA THR A 231 23.28 4.51 -0.51
C THR A 231 23.22 3.75 -1.83
N ILE A 232 24.26 3.89 -2.66
CA ILE A 232 24.49 3.10 -3.89
C ILE A 232 25.98 2.84 -4.01
N GLY A 233 26.38 1.59 -4.29
CA GLY A 233 27.77 1.24 -4.56
C GLY A 233 28.75 1.64 -3.44
N GLY A 234 28.29 1.64 -2.19
CA GLY A 234 29.07 2.08 -1.02
C GLY A 234 29.17 3.61 -0.83
N GLN A 235 28.65 4.41 -1.75
CA GLN A 235 28.54 5.86 -1.58
C GLN A 235 27.26 6.21 -0.81
N THR A 236 27.37 7.12 0.15
CA THR A 236 26.22 7.71 0.87
C THR A 236 25.96 9.13 0.37
N PHE A 237 24.70 9.43 0.03
CA PHE A 237 24.32 10.74 -0.49
C PHE A 237 24.02 11.76 0.62
N ASP A 238 24.37 13.02 0.38
CA ASP A 238 24.24 14.13 1.32
C ASP A 238 22.86 14.83 1.28
N GLY A 239 22.04 14.53 0.27
CA GLY A 239 20.76 15.20 0.04
C GLY A 239 20.87 16.54 -0.67
N VAL A 240 22.03 16.88 -1.25
CA VAL A 240 22.28 18.19 -1.88
C VAL A 240 22.83 18.02 -3.29
N ALA A 241 23.79 17.13 -3.49
CA ALA A 241 24.42 16.93 -4.80
C ALA A 241 23.50 16.17 -5.77
N GLU A 242 23.49 16.61 -7.03
CA GLU A 242 22.87 15.85 -8.12
C GLU A 242 23.76 14.64 -8.44
N ALA A 243 23.16 13.47 -8.63
CA ALA A 243 23.86 12.22 -8.94
C ALA A 243 23.20 11.52 -10.12
N ALA A 244 24.03 10.95 -10.99
CA ALA A 244 23.58 10.03 -12.03
C ALA A 244 23.54 8.62 -11.44
N VAL A 245 22.36 8.02 -11.43
CA VAL A 245 22.06 6.74 -10.80
C VAL A 245 21.63 5.76 -11.88
N PHE A 246 22.29 4.61 -11.92
CA PHE A 246 21.81 3.45 -12.65
C PHE A 246 21.00 2.58 -11.68
N PRO A 247 19.67 2.51 -11.79
CA PRO A 247 18.82 1.80 -10.83
C PRO A 247 18.90 0.27 -10.96
N GLY A 248 19.57 -0.24 -12.00
CA GLY A 248 19.53 -1.64 -12.40
C GLY A 248 18.45 -1.91 -13.44
N GLU A 249 18.39 -3.16 -13.90
CA GLU A 249 17.37 -3.60 -14.85
C GLU A 249 16.28 -4.41 -14.16
N LEU A 250 15.02 -4.00 -14.35
CA LEU A 250 13.90 -4.87 -14.00
C LEU A 250 13.92 -6.13 -14.87
N PRO A 251 13.53 -7.30 -14.33
CA PRO A 251 13.50 -8.54 -15.10
C PRO A 251 12.56 -8.42 -16.32
N ALA A 252 12.95 -9.07 -17.41
CA ALA A 252 12.14 -9.08 -18.63
C ALA A 252 10.85 -9.91 -18.46
N ASP A 253 10.92 -11.02 -17.72
CA ASP A 253 9.75 -11.80 -17.31
C ASP A 253 9.29 -11.35 -15.92
N PRO A 254 8.08 -10.80 -15.77
CA PRO A 254 7.56 -10.37 -14.47
C PRO A 254 7.27 -11.52 -13.51
N ASN A 255 7.31 -12.79 -13.93
CA ASN A 255 7.05 -13.91 -13.03
C ASN A 255 8.27 -14.34 -12.22
N THR A 256 9.48 -14.02 -12.69
CA THR A 256 10.73 -14.39 -12.01
C THR A 256 10.88 -13.69 -10.66
N ILE A 257 10.20 -12.56 -10.46
CA ILE A 257 10.13 -11.88 -9.16
C ILE A 257 9.37 -12.68 -8.09
N PHE A 258 8.68 -13.77 -8.45
CA PHE A 258 8.01 -14.65 -7.49
C PHE A 258 8.79 -15.94 -7.22
N GLU A 259 9.83 -16.21 -8.01
CA GLU A 259 10.67 -17.40 -7.90
C GLU A 259 11.84 -17.10 -6.95
N GLY A 260 11.88 -17.84 -5.84
CA GLY A 260 12.55 -17.48 -4.59
C GLY A 260 14.08 -17.33 -4.58
N ASP A 261 14.75 -17.41 -5.72
CA ASP A 261 16.22 -17.30 -5.82
C ASP A 261 16.71 -16.01 -6.50
N ALA A 262 15.84 -15.28 -7.24
CA ALA A 262 16.24 -14.06 -7.96
C ALA A 262 16.25 -12.78 -7.09
N ILE A 263 15.76 -12.86 -5.84
CA ILE A 263 15.55 -11.69 -4.97
C ILE A 263 15.97 -11.98 -3.51
N ALA A 264 16.44 -13.20 -3.22
CA ALA A 264 16.97 -13.58 -1.91
C ALA A 264 18.48 -13.35 -1.80
N LEU A 265 19.00 -12.39 -2.56
CA LEU A 265 20.40 -12.04 -2.58
C LEU A 265 20.66 -10.95 -1.51
N PRO A 266 21.79 -11.01 -0.77
CA PRO A 266 22.24 -9.92 0.10
C PRO A 266 22.19 -8.57 -0.64
N GLU A 267 22.14 -7.42 0.07
CA GLU A 267 22.13 -6.09 -0.57
C GLU A 267 23.26 -5.89 -1.60
N ALA A 268 24.36 -6.64 -1.49
CA ALA A 268 25.50 -6.63 -2.40
C ALA A 268 25.27 -7.37 -3.73
N ASP A 269 24.27 -8.25 -3.81
CA ASP A 269 24.06 -9.19 -4.91
C ASP A 269 22.71 -8.98 -5.65
N ASN A 270 21.89 -8.00 -5.25
CA ASN A 270 20.69 -7.64 -6.02
C ASN A 270 21.07 -6.83 -7.28
N ASP A 271 20.56 -7.24 -8.44
CA ASP A 271 20.78 -6.59 -9.74
C ASP A 271 20.15 -5.18 -9.85
N TRP A 272 19.41 -4.74 -8.83
CA TRP A 272 18.76 -3.43 -8.79
C TRP A 272 18.74 -2.81 -7.38
N ARG A 273 18.81 -1.47 -7.35
CA ARG A 273 18.61 -0.66 -6.13
C ARG A 273 17.97 0.67 -6.51
N PHE A 274 16.73 0.87 -6.07
CA PHE A 274 16.00 2.12 -6.33
C PHE A 274 16.17 3.08 -5.15
N VAL A 275 16.97 4.15 -5.31
CA VAL A 275 17.08 5.19 -4.28
C VAL A 275 15.91 6.16 -4.32
N ARG A 276 15.73 6.87 -3.22
CA ARG A 276 14.77 7.96 -3.09
C ARG A 276 15.38 9.28 -3.54
N PHE A 277 14.59 10.11 -4.21
CA PHE A 277 15.02 11.43 -4.68
C PHE A 277 14.24 12.55 -3.99
N ARG A 278 14.91 13.67 -3.77
CA ARG A 278 14.28 14.91 -3.32
C ARG A 278 13.36 15.45 -4.42
N PRO A 279 12.28 16.17 -4.05
CA PRO A 279 11.41 16.81 -5.02
C PRO A 279 12.17 17.75 -5.96
N PRO A 280 11.71 17.90 -7.22
CA PRO A 280 12.34 18.79 -8.18
C PRO A 280 12.21 20.26 -7.73
N LEU A 281 13.22 21.07 -8.02
CA LEU A 281 13.12 22.52 -7.87
C LEU A 281 12.20 23.07 -8.96
N THR A 282 10.96 23.38 -8.59
CA THR A 282 9.96 23.99 -9.47
C THR A 282 9.85 25.48 -9.18
N ARG A 283 9.74 26.30 -10.22
CA ARG A 283 9.48 27.73 -10.04
C ARG A 283 8.02 27.93 -9.62
N ALA A 284 7.78 28.94 -8.79
CA ALA A 284 6.43 29.28 -8.38
C ALA A 284 5.54 29.57 -9.61
N GLY A 285 4.40 28.88 -9.70
CA GLY A 285 3.46 29.01 -10.81
C GLY A 285 3.73 28.11 -12.02
N GLU A 286 4.85 27.39 -12.06
CA GLU A 286 5.11 26.37 -13.08
C GLU A 286 4.59 24.99 -12.60
N PRO A 287 3.95 24.21 -13.49
CA PRO A 287 3.51 22.87 -13.13
C PRO A 287 4.72 21.97 -12.86
N ALA A 288 4.59 21.09 -11.87
CA ALA A 288 5.59 20.05 -11.66
C ALA A 288 5.64 19.10 -12.87
N PRO A 289 6.83 18.63 -13.27
CA PRO A 289 6.94 17.62 -14.31
C PRO A 289 6.28 16.31 -13.83
N GLN A 290 5.73 15.54 -14.78
CA GLN A 290 4.98 14.31 -14.50
C GLN A 290 5.30 13.21 -15.53
N ILE A 291 4.94 11.97 -15.22
CA ILE A 291 4.97 10.85 -16.16
C ILE A 291 3.58 10.16 -16.19
N ARG A 292 2.98 10.08 -17.38
CA ARG A 292 1.74 9.34 -17.71
C ARG A 292 0.49 9.73 -16.89
N LEU A 293 0.45 10.92 -16.27
CA LEU A 293 -0.75 11.45 -15.62
C LEU A 293 -1.90 11.68 -16.60
N ASP A 294 -1.56 12.09 -17.81
CA ASP A 294 -2.45 12.23 -18.97
C ASP A 294 -3.12 10.89 -19.31
N ARG A 295 -2.37 9.78 -19.35
CA ARG A 295 -2.94 8.43 -19.54
C ARG A 295 -3.87 8.04 -18.39
N ALA A 296 -3.50 8.36 -17.15
CA ALA A 296 -4.34 8.12 -15.98
C ALA A 296 -5.67 8.88 -16.07
N LEU A 297 -5.62 10.16 -16.43
CA LEU A 297 -6.80 11.01 -16.62
C LEU A 297 -7.67 10.53 -17.77
N GLN A 298 -7.06 10.18 -18.91
CA GLN A 298 -7.78 9.65 -20.06
C GLN A 298 -8.55 8.38 -19.70
N PHE A 299 -7.93 7.45 -18.98
CA PHE A 299 -8.60 6.23 -18.54
C PHE A 299 -9.71 6.54 -17.53
N LEU A 300 -9.43 7.32 -16.49
CA LEU A 300 -10.38 7.52 -15.39
C LEU A 300 -11.56 8.42 -15.75
N ILE A 301 -11.37 9.45 -16.57
CA ILE A 301 -12.38 10.48 -16.82
C ILE A 301 -12.51 10.91 -18.28
N GLY A 302 -11.68 10.41 -19.20
CA GLY A 302 -11.68 10.85 -20.60
C GLY A 302 -13.02 10.62 -21.31
N ASP A 303 -13.74 9.56 -20.95
CA ASP A 303 -15.09 9.27 -21.47
C ASP A 303 -16.19 10.21 -20.95
N ARG A 304 -15.95 10.97 -19.88
CA ARG A 304 -16.87 12.00 -19.36
C ARG A 304 -16.60 13.39 -19.93
N LEU A 305 -15.49 13.56 -20.64
CA LEU A 305 -15.04 14.82 -21.22
C LEU A 305 -15.15 14.83 -22.76
N ALA A 306 -15.60 13.73 -23.35
CA ALA A 306 -15.75 13.54 -24.80
C ALA A 306 -17.06 14.13 -25.34
#